data_AF-A0A133N1Y8-F1
#
_entry.id   AF-A0A133N1Y8-F1
#
_cell.length_a   1.000
_cell.length_b   1.000
_cell.length_c   1.000
_cell.angle_alpha   90.00
_cell.angle_beta   90.00
_cell.angle_gamma   90.00
#
_symmetry.space_group_name_H-M   'P 1'
#
loop_
_entity.id
_entity.type
_entity.pdbx_description
1 polymer ?
#
loop_
_entity_poly.entity_id
_entity_poly.type
_entity_poly.pdbx_seq_one_letter_code
_entity_poly.pdbx_strand_id
1 'polypeptide(L)' 'MRNKEYLMEQYKEWRKVIEENNEFQEEHGGSLPMYASVDCGEARVREDFSNYANLDEEITFEEMLELEKEYEE' A
#
# COMPACT_ATOMS: atom_id res chain seq x y z
N MET A 1 -12.48 -8.40 -13.49
CA MET A 1 -11.40 -7.45 -13.23
C MET A 1 -11.88 -6.53 -12.13
N ARG A 2 -11.06 -6.33 -11.10
CA ARG A 2 -11.35 -5.37 -10.03
C ARG A 2 -11.47 -3.97 -10.63
N ASN A 3 -12.20 -3.07 -9.97
CA ASN A 3 -12.31 -1.69 -10.42
C ASN A 3 -10.96 -0.98 -10.20
N LYS A 4 -10.23 -0.70 -11.29
CA LYS A 4 -8.89 -0.12 -11.24
C LYS A 4 -8.89 1.29 -10.62
N GLU A 5 -9.88 2.12 -10.92
CA GLU A 5 -9.97 3.49 -10.37
C GLU A 5 -10.12 3.44 -8.85
N TYR A 6 -11.01 2.58 -8.35
CA TYR A 6 -11.17 2.36 -6.91
C TYR A 6 -9.87 1.85 -6.26
N LEU A 7 -9.22 0.84 -6.86
CA LEU A 7 -7.95 0.32 -6.35
C LEU A 7 -6.87 1.40 -6.28
N MET A 8 -6.80 2.27 -7.29
CA MET A 8 -5.82 3.35 -7.32
C MET A 8 -6.11 4.43 -6.27
N GLU A 9 -7.37 4.76 -6.03
CA GLU A 9 -7.77 5.63 -4.91
C GLU A 9 -7.36 5.03 -3.56
N GLN A 10 -7.64 3.74 -3.34
CA GLN A 10 -7.21 3.06 -2.11
C GLN A 10 -5.69 2.99 -1.98
N TYR A 11 -4.97 2.75 -3.08
CA TYR A 11 -3.51 2.65 -3.10
C TYR A 11 -2.86 3.99 -2.70
N LYS A 12 -3.36 5.11 -3.23
CA LYS A 12 -2.88 6.45 -2.87
C LYS A 12 -3.09 6.78 -1.39
N GLU A 13 -4.29 6.51 -0.87
CA GLU A 13 -4.59 6.74 0.55
C GLU A 13 -3.76 5.83 1.45
N TRP A 14 -3.58 4.57 1.06
CA TRP A 14 -2.71 3.63 1.77
C TRP A 14 -1.29 4.18 1.85
N ARG A 15 -0.66 4.52 0.72
CA ARG A 15 0.70 5.09 0.66
C ARG A 15 0.86 6.33 1.54
N LYS A 16 -0.10 7.25 1.46
CA LYS A 16 -0.10 8.46 2.27
C LYS A 16 -0.14 8.16 3.78
N VAL A 17 -0.99 7.24 4.22
CA VAL A 17 -1.08 6.83 5.63
C VAL A 17 0.25 6.23 6.12
N ILE A 18 0.94 5.46 5.26
CA ILE A 18 2.26 4.89 5.58
C ILE A 18 3.28 6.01 5.76
N GLU A 19 3.35 6.92 4.79
CA GLU A 19 4.30 8.05 4.79
C GLU A 19 4.09 8.94 6.02
N GLU A 20 2.85 9.38 6.28
CA GLU A 20 2.52 10.23 7.43
C GLU A 20 2.83 9.55 8.78
N ASN A 21 2.50 8.26 8.92
CA ASN A 21 2.83 7.54 10.16
C ASN A 21 4.34 7.35 10.34
N ASN A 22 5.06 7.01 9.27
CA ASN A 22 6.50 6.80 9.35
C ASN A 22 7.24 8.11 9.69
N GLU A 23 6.86 9.23 9.06
CA GLU A 23 7.37 10.56 9.38
C GLU A 23 7.09 10.93 10.84
N PHE A 24 5.85 10.71 11.31
CA PHE A 24 5.49 10.99 12.71
C PHE A 24 6.34 10.18 13.70
N GLN A 25 6.56 8.88 13.43
CA GLN A 25 7.36 8.00 14.28
C GLN A 25 8.84 8.43 14.27
N GLU A 26 9.38 8.83 13.10
CA GLU A 26 10.74 9.34 12.97
C GLU A 26 10.94 10.64 13.79
N GLU A 27 9.99 11.57 13.72
CA GLU A 27 10.05 12.84 14.47
C GLU A 27 9.86 12.64 15.99
N HIS A 28 8.95 11.76 16.40
CA HIS A 28 8.52 11.64 17.80
C HIS A 28 9.15 10.46 18.57
N GLY A 29 10.12 9.75 17.96
CA GLY A 29 10.86 8.68 18.63
C GLY A 29 10.07 7.38 18.81
N GLY A 30 9.24 7.07 17.82
CA GLY A 30 8.49 5.83 17.69
C GLY A 30 9.36 4.57 17.57
N SER A 31 8.82 3.40 17.93
CA SER A 31 9.62 2.17 18.00
C SER A 31 9.77 1.44 16.66
N LEU A 32 8.82 1.54 15.72
CA LEU A 32 8.86 0.86 14.41
C LEU A 32 8.00 1.61 13.37
N PRO A 33 8.38 1.60 12.07
CA PRO A 33 7.53 2.11 11.00
C PRO A 33 6.23 1.28 10.89
N MET A 34 5.13 1.93 10.50
CA MET A 34 3.81 1.29 10.34
C MET A 34 3.88 0.15 9.33
N TYR A 35 4.59 0.37 8.22
CA TYR A 35 4.95 -0.67 7.26
C TYR A 35 6.41 -0.54 6.88
N ALA A 36 7.09 -1.69 6.84
CA ALA A 36 8.51 -1.77 6.55
C ALA A 36 8.83 -1.81 5.04
N SER A 37 7.83 -2.03 4.19
CA SER A 37 7.97 -2.10 2.74
C SER A 37 6.64 -1.75 2.08
N VAL A 38 6.75 -1.30 0.83
CA VAL A 38 5.64 -1.00 -0.09
C VAL A 38 5.88 -1.65 -1.45
N ASP A 39 6.83 -2.59 -1.54
CA ASP A 39 7.18 -3.35 -2.75
C ASP A 39 6.18 -4.49 -2.97
N CYS A 40 5.38 -4.41 -4.03
CA CYS A 40 4.39 -5.42 -4.39
C CYS A 40 4.98 -6.79 -4.75
N GLY A 41 6.30 -6.88 -4.98
CA GLY A 41 7.03 -8.14 -5.07
C GLY A 41 6.97 -8.96 -3.77
N GLU A 42 6.82 -8.30 -2.62
CA GLU A 42 6.62 -8.94 -1.32
C GLU A 42 5.16 -9.37 -1.14
N ALA A 43 4.91 -10.67 -0.95
CA ALA A 43 3.55 -11.18 -0.74
C ALA A 43 2.81 -10.51 0.43
N ARG A 44 3.54 -10.23 1.53
CA ARG A 44 2.99 -9.53 2.69
C ARG A 44 2.47 -8.12 2.35
N VAL A 45 3.12 -7.42 1.42
CA VAL A 45 2.72 -6.07 1.01
C VAL A 45 1.39 -6.11 0.27
N ARG A 46 1.22 -7.12 -0.59
CA ARG A 46 -0.05 -7.34 -1.28
C ARG A 46 -1.17 -7.75 -0.33
N GLU A 47 -0.87 -8.61 0.65
CA GLU A 47 -1.81 -8.96 1.72
C GLU A 47 -2.24 -7.73 2.54
N ASP A 48 -1.28 -6.92 3.00
CA ASP A 48 -1.51 -5.70 3.77
C ASP A 48 -2.39 -4.71 3.00
N PHE A 49 -2.07 -4.46 1.73
CA PHE A 49 -2.88 -3.59 0.88
C PHE A 49 -4.28 -4.16 0.65
N SER A 50 -4.41 -5.47 0.42
CA SER A 50 -5.71 -6.12 0.21
C SER A 50 -6.61 -6.00 1.45
N ASN A 51 -6.01 -6.17 2.64
CA ASN A 51 -6.69 -5.96 3.91
C ASN A 51 -7.11 -4.48 4.09
N TYR A 52 -6.21 -3.54 3.78
CA TYR A 52 -6.53 -2.11 3.84
C TYR A 52 -7.69 -1.72 2.92
N ALA A 53 -7.66 -2.19 1.66
CA ALA A 53 -8.67 -1.92 0.65
C ALA A 53 -9.94 -2.78 0.80
N ASN A 54 -10.05 -3.60 1.85
CA ASN A 54 -11.17 -4.52 2.10
C ASN A 54 -11.51 -5.40 0.90
N LEU A 55 -10.49 -5.97 0.26
CA LEU A 55 -10.68 -6.89 -0.86
C LEU A 55 -11.06 -8.29 -0.36
N ASP A 56 -11.99 -8.94 -1.06
CA ASP A 56 -12.39 -10.33 -0.76
C ASP A 56 -11.25 -11.34 -1.01
N GLU A 57 -10.35 -11.02 -1.94
CA GLU A 57 -9.19 -11.82 -2.32
C GLU A 57 -7.92 -10.95 -2.39
N GLU A 58 -6.75 -11.54 -2.11
CA GLU A 58 -5.47 -10.84 -2.25
C GLU A 58 -5.32 -10.27 -3.67
N ILE A 59 -4.81 -9.04 -3.78
CA ILE A 59 -4.43 -8.45 -5.05
C ILE A 59 -3.32 -9.26 -5.70
N THR A 60 -3.40 -9.50 -7.02
CA THR A 60 -2.28 -10.19 -7.68
C THR A 60 -1.07 -9.26 -7.78
N PHE A 61 0.10 -9.85 -8.00
CA PHE A 61 1.30 -9.09 -8.30
C PHE A 61 1.10 -8.16 -9.51
N GLU A 62 0.51 -8.66 -10.59
CA GLU A 62 0.30 -7.87 -11.81
C GLU A 62 -0.64 -6.68 -11.58
N GLU A 63 -1.74 -6.89 -10.85
CA GLU A 63 -2.68 -5.81 -10.56
C GLU A 63 -2.04 -4.73 -9.68
N MET A 64 -1.29 -5.11 -8.64
CA MET A 64 -0.63 -4.12 -7.76
C MET A 64 0.56 -3.44 -8.43
N LEU A 65 1.30 -4.15 -9.30
CA LEU A 65 2.38 -3.58 -10.09
C LEU A 65 1.89 -2.48 -11.05
N GLU A 66 0.67 -2.61 -11.58
CA GLU A 66 0.06 -1.52 -12.36
C GLU A 66 -0.22 -0.28 -11.51
N LEU A 67 -0.69 -0.45 -10.27
CA LEU A 67 -0.92 0.66 -9.33
C LEU A 67 0.39 1.35 -8.94
N GLU A 68 1.44 0.56 -8.65
CA GLU A 68 2.77 1.09 -8.36
C GLU A 68 3.32 1.95 -9.49
N LYS A 69 3.30 1.42 -10.72
CA LYS A 69 3.77 2.15 -11.89
C LYS A 69 2.99 3.45 -12.10
N GLU A 70 1.68 3.41 -11.93
CA GLU A 70 0.82 4.60 -12.07
C GLU A 70 1.01 5.61 -10.93
N TYR A 71 1.50 5.18 -9.76
CA TYR A 71 1.78 6.06 -8.63
C TYR A 71 3.13 6.76 -8.79
N GLU A 72 4.09 6.10 -9.43
CA GLU A 72 5.44 6.60 -9.68
C GLU A 72 5.56 7.50 -10.94
N GLU A 73 4.54 7.53 -11.80
CA GLU A 73 4.42 8.44 -12.95
C GLU A 73 4.04 9.89 -12.55
#